data_AF-A0A453MNS9-F1
#
_entry.id   AF-A0A453MNS9-F1
#
_cell.length_a   1.000
_cell.length_b   1.000
_cell.length_c   1.000
_cell.angle_alpha   90.00
_cell.angle_beta   90.00
_cell.angle_gamma   90.00
#
_symmetry.space_group_name_H-M   'P 1'
#
loop_
_entity.id
_entity.type
_entity.pdbx_description
1 polymer ?
#
loop_
_entity_poly.entity_id
_entity_poly.type
_entity_poly.pdbx_seq_one_letter_code
_entity_poly.pdbx_strand_id
1 'polypeptide(L)'
;MDGTNNEHPRAKPDGFPTILFYPAGKKSFEPITFEGDRTVVEMYKFLKKHAAIPFKLKRPDSSGSTTEGEKSSGSNPKDEL
;
A
#
# COMPACT_ATOMS: atom_id res chain seq x y z
N MET A 1 6.11 7.11 -5.24
CA MET A 1 6.68 7.33 -6.58
C MET A 1 5.53 7.24 -7.56
N ASP A 2 5.38 8.22 -8.44
CA ASP A 2 4.40 8.15 -9.52
C ASP A 2 4.98 7.29 -10.65
N GLY A 3 4.43 6.09 -10.82
CA GLY A 3 4.92 5.11 -11.80
C GLY A 3 4.51 5.37 -13.25
N THR A 4 3.59 6.31 -13.51
CA THR A 4 3.23 6.66 -14.91
C THR A 4 4.20 7.68 -15.50
N ASN A 5 4.71 8.59 -14.67
CA ASN A 5 5.57 9.68 -15.09
C ASN A 5 7.05 9.48 -14.74
N ASN A 6 7.39 8.41 -14.01
CA ASN A 6 8.76 8.14 -13.59
C ASN A 6 9.13 6.66 -13.76
N GLU A 7 10.25 6.42 -14.44
CA GLU A 7 10.83 5.09 -14.56
C GLU A 7 11.75 4.78 -13.38
N HIS A 8 11.72 3.53 -12.91
CA HIS A 8 12.69 3.05 -11.91
C HIS A 8 13.29 1.73 -12.38
N PRO A 9 14.62 1.59 -12.42
CA PRO A 9 15.28 0.39 -12.98
C PRO A 9 14.94 -0.91 -12.23
N ARG A 10 14.43 -0.78 -11.01
CA ARG A 10 14.06 -1.90 -10.14
C ARG A 10 12.60 -1.91 -9.70
N ALA A 11 11.77 -0.99 -10.20
CA ALA A 11 10.33 -1.07 -10.00
C ALA A 11 9.72 -1.46 -11.33
N LYS A 12 9.37 -2.74 -11.47
CA LYS A 12 8.60 -3.24 -12.60
C LYS A 12 7.14 -3.34 -12.13
N PRO A 13 6.29 -2.34 -12.44
CA PRO A 13 4.88 -2.42 -12.12
C PRO A 13 4.18 -3.36 -13.10
N ASP A 14 3.61 -4.45 -12.61
CA ASP A 14 2.74 -5.33 -13.40
C ASP A 14 1.29 -4.81 -13.48
N GLY A 15 0.98 -3.73 -12.76
CA GLY A 15 -0.32 -3.08 -12.71
C GLY A 15 -0.33 -1.90 -11.74
N PHE A 16 -1.50 -1.29 -11.48
CA PHE A 16 -1.61 -0.20 -10.51
C PHE A 16 -2.71 -0.46 -9.48
N PRO A 17 -2.48 -0.15 -8.18
CA PRO A 17 -1.19 0.19 -7.56
C PRO A 17 -0.31 -1.05 -7.31
N THR A 18 1.01 -0.94 -7.56
CA THR A 18 2.03 -1.92 -7.11
C THR A 18 2.74 -1.40 -5.88
N ILE A 19 2.85 -2.23 -4.84
CA ILE A 19 3.56 -1.89 -3.60
C ILE A 19 4.80 -2.78 -3.48
N LEU A 20 5.98 -2.14 -3.49
CA LEU A 20 7.28 -2.81 -3.44
C LEU A 20 8.02 -2.45 -2.16
N PHE A 21 8.63 -3.45 -1.53
CA PHE A 21 9.38 -3.29 -0.29
C PHE A 21 10.87 -3.58 -0.49
N TYR A 22 11.69 -2.61 -0.10
CA TYR A 22 13.15 -2.66 -0.21
C TYR A 22 13.78 -2.74 1.19
N PRO A 23 14.14 -3.93 1.69
CA PRO A 23 14.75 -4.07 3.02
C PRO A 23 16.14 -3.42 3.09
N ALA A 24 16.44 -2.80 4.23
CA ALA A 24 17.76 -2.21 4.48
C ALA A 24 18.88 -3.25 4.38
N GLY A 25 20.05 -2.84 3.88
CA GLY A 25 21.22 -3.71 3.71
C GLY A 25 21.15 -4.68 2.52
N LYS A 26 19.99 -4.89 1.90
CA LYS A 26 19.81 -5.78 0.74
C LYS A 26 19.54 -5.01 -0.55
N LYS A 27 20.49 -4.14 -0.92
CA LYS A 27 20.36 -3.29 -2.12
C LYS A 27 20.43 -4.05 -3.44
N SER A 28 20.96 -5.26 -3.48
CA SER A 28 21.14 -6.04 -4.72
C SER A 28 20.02 -7.03 -5.01
N PHE A 29 19.09 -7.27 -4.07
CA PHE A 29 18.00 -8.23 -4.24
C PHE A 29 16.80 -7.57 -4.93
N GLU A 30 16.00 -8.35 -5.64
CA GLU A 30 14.71 -7.86 -6.14
C GLU A 30 13.83 -7.39 -4.98
N PRO A 31 13.06 -6.30 -5.15
CA PRO A 31 12.11 -5.87 -4.14
C PRO A 31 11.11 -6.98 -3.82
N ILE A 32 10.60 -6.97 -2.59
CA ILE A 32 9.53 -7.86 -2.17
C ILE A 32 8.21 -7.20 -2.52
N THR A 33 7.41 -7.81 -3.39
CA THR A 33 6.07 -7.33 -3.71
C THR A 33 5.12 -7.60 -2.54
N PHE A 34 4.29 -6.62 -2.21
CA PHE A 34 3.23 -6.77 -1.23
C PHE A 34 1.94 -7.26 -1.90
N GLU A 35 1.60 -8.52 -1.64
CA GLU A 35 0.40 -9.20 -2.16
C GLU A 35 -0.75 -9.27 -1.13
N GLY A 36 -0.61 -8.59 0.01
CA GLY A 36 -1.61 -8.61 1.07
C GLY A 36 -2.77 -7.63 0.85
N ASP A 37 -3.76 -7.70 1.73
CA ASP A 37 -4.84 -6.71 1.75
C ASP A 37 -4.27 -5.32 2.02
N ARG A 38 -4.79 -4.32 1.30
CA ARG A 38 -4.35 -2.91 1.38
C ARG A 38 -4.90 -2.21 2.64
N THR A 39 -4.78 -2.87 3.78
CA THR A 39 -5.18 -2.36 5.10
C THR A 39 -3.95 -2.03 5.93
N VAL A 40 -4.12 -1.12 6.90
CA VAL A 40 -3.03 -0.72 7.81
C VAL A 40 -2.52 -1.90 8.64
N VAL A 41 -3.42 -2.82 9.01
CA VAL A 41 -3.08 -3.99 9.83
C VAL A 41 -2.18 -4.95 9.06
N GLU A 42 -2.50 -5.21 7.79
CA GLU A 42 -1.76 -6.19 6.99
C GLU A 42 -0.43 -5.60 6.52
N MET A 43 -0.40 -4.30 6.21
CA MET A 43 0.85 -3.58 5.97
C MET A 43 1.75 -3.62 7.21
N TYR A 44 1.20 -3.45 8.42
CA TYR A 44 1.98 -3.53 9.65
C TYR A 44 2.56 -4.93 9.87
N LYS A 45 1.76 -5.99 9.70
CA LYS A 45 2.23 -7.39 9.78
C LYS A 45 3.34 -7.66 8.78
N PHE A 46 3.17 -7.21 7.53
CA PHE A 46 4.14 -7.37 6.47
C PHE A 46 5.46 -6.65 6.79
N LEU A 47 5.40 -5.38 7.18
CA LEU A 47 6.57 -4.62 7.59
C LEU A 47 7.29 -5.29 8.76
N LYS A 48 6.56 -5.77 9.77
CA LYS A 48 7.15 -6.48 10.92
C LYS A 48 7.88 -7.75 10.52
N LYS A 49 7.44 -8.45 9.47
CA LYS A 49 8.05 -9.68 8.96
C LYS A 49 9.28 -9.42 8.10
N HIS A 50 9.26 -8.37 7.28
CA HIS A 50 10.29 -8.14 6.26
C HIS A 50 11.29 -7.02 6.62
N ALA A 51 10.98 -6.16 7.60
CA ALA A 51 11.88 -5.11 8.03
C ALA A 51 13.15 -5.67 8.65
N ALA A 52 14.30 -5.22 8.14
CA ALA A 52 15.60 -5.55 8.68
C ALA A 52 15.86 -4.88 10.05
N ILE A 53 15.20 -3.75 10.32
CA ILE A 53 15.35 -2.98 11.55
C ILE A 53 14.01 -3.00 12.28
N PRO A 54 13.96 -3.47 13.55
CA PRO A 54 12.75 -3.44 14.35
C PRO A 54 12.23 -2.01 14.54
N PHE A 55 10.93 -1.80 14.37
CA PHE A 55 10.29 -0.51 14.56
C PHE A 55 9.08 -0.62 15.49
N LYS A 56 8.67 0.51 16.08
CA LYS A 56 7.46 0.63 16.88
C LYS A 56 6.54 1.65 16.21
N LEU A 57 5.29 1.26 15.96
CA LEU A 57 4.30 2.18 15.41
C LEU A 57 3.86 3.15 16.51
N LYS A 58 4.10 4.45 16.30
CA LYS A 58 3.47 5.48 17.14
C LYS A 58 2.02 5.60 16.68
N ARG A 59 1.08 5.46 17.62
CA ARG A 59 -0.32 5.79 17.32
C ARG A 59 -0.36 7.29 17.08
N PRO A 60 -1.07 7.77 16.04
CA PRO A 60 -1.33 9.19 15.94
C PRO A 60 -2.12 9.60 17.18
N ASP A 61 -1.63 10.61 17.90
CA ASP A 61 -2.46 11.32 18.87
C ASP A 61 -3.72 11.76 18.12
N SER A 62 -4.89 11.44 18.68
CA SER A 62 -6.20 11.61 18.06
C SER A 62 -6.45 13.06 17.62
N SER A 63 -6.08 13.39 16.40
CA SER A 63 -6.39 14.65 15.72
C SER A 63 -6.29 14.44 14.20
N GLY A 64 -7.33 13.85 13.61
CA GLY A 64 -7.44 13.74 12.15
C GLY A 64 -8.23 12.52 11.70
N SER A 65 -9.55 12.58 11.84
CA SER A 65 -10.48 11.69 11.15
C SER A 65 -10.45 11.93 9.64
N THR A 66 -10.30 10.89 8.82
CA THR A 66 -10.99 10.76 7.52
C THR A 66 -11.09 9.27 7.17
N THR A 67 -12.26 8.71 7.46
CA THR A 67 -12.91 7.57 6.79
C THR A 67 -13.03 7.92 5.28
N GLU A 68 -12.76 7.05 4.32
CA GLU A 68 -13.80 6.20 3.72
C GLU A 68 -13.17 5.19 2.75
N GLY A 69 -13.53 3.92 2.92
CA GLY A 69 -13.42 2.92 1.88
C GLY A 69 -14.71 2.92 1.07
N GLU A 70 -14.64 3.20 -0.22
CA GLU A 70 -15.74 2.95 -1.15
C GLU A 70 -15.71 1.48 -1.59
N LYS A 71 -16.59 0.68 -0.96
CA LYS A 71 -17.11 -0.55 -1.56
C LYS A 71 -18.11 -0.15 -2.64
N SER A 72 -17.73 -0.24 -3.91
CA SER A 72 -18.67 -0.17 -5.03
C SER A 72 -19.46 -1.48 -5.12
N SER A 73 -20.70 -1.49 -4.63
CA SER A 73 -21.66 -2.59 -4.79
C SER A 73 -23.05 -2.03 -5.15
N GLY A 74 -23.45 -2.23 -6.42
CA GLY A 74 -24.79 -2.71 -6.80
C GLY A 74 -26.00 -1.75 -6.89
N SER A 75 -26.54 -1.67 -8.13
CA SER A 75 -27.96 -1.57 -8.55
C SER A 75 -28.74 -0.21 -8.59
N ASN A 76 -28.77 0.42 -9.79
CA ASN A 76 -29.89 0.74 -10.73
C ASN A 76 -31.33 1.15 -10.21
N PRO A 77 -32.23 1.72 -11.05
CA PRO A 77 -32.35 3.12 -11.55
C PRO A 77 -33.75 3.77 -11.30
N LYS A 78 -33.86 5.11 -11.16
CA LYS A 78 -35.07 5.93 -11.49
C LYS A 78 -34.87 7.39 -11.07
N ASP A 79 -35.16 8.36 -11.94
CA ASP A 79 -36.26 9.31 -11.69
C ASP A 79 -36.53 10.17 -12.94
N GLU A 80 -37.82 10.26 -13.26
CA GLU A 80 -38.42 11.10 -14.29
C GLU A 80 -38.76 12.46 -13.66
N LEU A 81 -38.36 13.59 -14.27
CA LEU A 81 -39.18 14.81 -14.32
C LEU A 81 -38.71 15.78 -15.41
#